data_AF-A0A6A3Y3J5-F1
#
_entry.id   AF-A0A6A3Y3J5-F1
#
_cell.length_a   1.000
_cell.length_b   1.000
_cell.length_c   1.000
_cell.angle_alpha   90.00
_cell.angle_beta   90.00
_cell.angle_gamma   90.00
#
_symmetry.space_group_name_H-M   'P 1'
#
loop_
_entity.id
_entity.type
_entity.pdbx_description
1 polymer ?
#
loop_
_entity_poly.entity_id
_entity_poly.type
_entity_poly.pdbx_seq_one_letter_code
_entity_poly.pdbx_strand_id
1 'polypeptide(L)'
;MTAAEAIQALRTMRPGSIETEEQEEAVGAYCSLLWKRRGVFPPEPAQPPPSRPEVTGKSVETTDLLVLCGIPGSGKSSFRRALIKRSIASRAAPRTVRADNALYQPWTEIHSDEIGRKGCERTIGQRSLRRAILDRCNGVAADRKKFLGLAATWSQHATAVVFDTPTKLCEARAMQRADHPTLPPGRRVKLAIHQHSSTFEYPDLAEGFQTIVRVTSVEAALELVEMLSPPLPLLKFPRTAHLIDLGAATSDDLISCVSLPADENTTIVIAEKLDGANMGISLSADGALVVQNRSHVISCETHRQFRALDGFLNVHRAVLYEVLHQDILFPGRFILYGEWVAATHSIAYSRLRSLFYAFDLFDRETGEFWDRSSLAELLAISAASCDDNCAIQLVPKLWEGRVLPPRDDLIAMAQQRPSQFYDGPVEGIYVKWERHGRVKERSKIVRSDFLAGDAHWSQRPEGIRFNSMLKLNSNES
;
A
#
# COMPACT_ATOMS: atom_id res chain seq x y z
N MET A 1 -21.63 -6.50 -20.83
CA MET A 1 -20.55 -5.71 -21.43
C MET A 1 -19.88 -6.52 -22.52
N THR A 2 -20.08 -6.14 -23.78
CA THR A 2 -19.40 -6.72 -24.94
C THR A 2 -17.95 -6.21 -25.02
N ALA A 3 -17.08 -6.86 -25.81
CA ALA A 3 -15.72 -6.37 -26.02
C ALA A 3 -15.70 -4.96 -26.61
N ALA A 4 -16.61 -4.67 -27.54
CA ALA A 4 -16.78 -3.34 -28.13
C ALA A 4 -17.20 -2.29 -27.10
N GLU A 5 -18.13 -2.62 -26.19
CA GLU A 5 -18.53 -1.73 -25.09
C GLU A 5 -17.37 -1.47 -24.12
N ALA A 6 -16.55 -2.49 -23.82
CA ALA A 6 -15.38 -2.34 -22.96
C ALA A 6 -14.28 -1.48 -23.60
N ILE A 7 -13.99 -1.70 -24.89
CA ILE A 7 -13.04 -0.89 -25.66
C ILE A 7 -13.52 0.56 -25.74
N GLN A 8 -14.82 0.78 -26.01
CA GLN A 8 -15.39 2.12 -26.08
C GLN A 8 -15.34 2.82 -24.72
N ALA A 9 -15.64 2.12 -23.63
CA ALA A 9 -15.51 2.65 -22.29
C ALA A 9 -14.05 3.03 -21.98
N LEU A 10 -13.08 2.18 -22.31
CA LEU A 10 -11.65 2.43 -22.12
C LEU A 10 -11.17 3.63 -22.95
N ARG A 11 -11.60 3.75 -24.20
CA ARG A 11 -11.33 4.92 -25.06
C ARG A 11 -11.94 6.21 -24.54
N THR A 12 -13.11 6.11 -23.91
CA THR A 12 -13.80 7.26 -23.29
C THR A 12 -13.08 7.69 -22.01
N MET A 13 -12.65 6.74 -21.18
CA MET A 13 -11.88 6.99 -19.96
C MET A 13 -10.47 7.51 -20.29
N ARG A 14 -9.87 7.03 -21.39
CA ARG A 14 -8.54 7.42 -21.85
C ARG A 14 -8.51 7.57 -23.37
N PRO A 15 -8.73 8.79 -23.89
CA PRO A 15 -8.55 9.09 -25.31
C PRO A 15 -7.12 8.72 -25.76
N GLY A 16 -7.00 7.99 -26.87
CA GLY A 16 -5.72 7.44 -27.35
C GLY A 16 -5.31 6.11 -26.69
N SER A 17 -6.22 5.42 -26.01
CA SER A 17 -6.02 4.02 -25.59
C SER A 17 -6.60 3.04 -26.62
N ILE A 18 -5.97 1.87 -26.75
CA ILE A 18 -6.38 0.81 -27.68
C ILE A 18 -6.42 1.36 -29.11
N GLU A 19 -5.25 1.70 -29.67
CA GLU A 19 -5.11 2.34 -30.98
C GLU A 19 -4.76 1.33 -32.10
N THR A 20 -4.40 0.09 -31.74
CA THR A 20 -4.01 -0.95 -32.69
C THR A 20 -4.98 -2.12 -32.71
N GLU A 21 -5.08 -2.81 -33.86
CA GLU A 21 -5.88 -4.04 -33.99
C GLU A 21 -5.43 -5.12 -32.98
N GLU A 22 -4.13 -5.24 -32.72
CA GLU A 22 -3.59 -6.18 -31.72
C GLU A 22 -4.08 -5.88 -30.29
N GLN A 23 -4.23 -4.60 -29.93
CA GLN A 23 -4.76 -4.20 -28.64
C GLN A 23 -6.27 -4.47 -28.55
N GLU A 24 -7.02 -4.22 -29.62
CA GLU A 24 -8.44 -4.57 -29.70
C GLU A 24 -8.65 -6.09 -29.60
N GLU A 25 -7.84 -6.89 -30.30
CA GLU A 25 -7.85 -8.35 -30.21
C GLU A 25 -7.51 -8.84 -28.80
N ALA A 26 -6.52 -8.23 -28.13
CA ALA A 26 -6.17 -8.59 -26.76
C ALA A 26 -7.34 -8.35 -25.79
N VAL A 27 -8.00 -7.19 -25.89
CA VAL A 27 -9.18 -6.88 -25.07
C VAL A 27 -10.36 -7.76 -25.44
N GLY A 28 -10.56 -8.07 -26.73
CA GLY A 28 -11.58 -8.99 -27.23
C GLY A 28 -11.38 -10.43 -26.73
N ALA A 29 -10.15 -10.92 -26.76
CA ALA A 29 -9.76 -12.22 -26.23
C ALA A 29 -9.95 -12.26 -24.71
N TYR A 30 -9.58 -11.20 -24.00
CA TYR A 30 -9.77 -11.09 -22.55
C TYR A 30 -11.26 -11.02 -22.17
N CYS A 31 -12.08 -10.23 -22.87
CA CYS A 31 -13.53 -10.19 -22.67
C CYS A 31 -14.17 -11.55 -22.96
N SER A 32 -13.77 -12.22 -24.04
CA SER A 32 -14.25 -13.57 -24.39
C SER A 32 -13.83 -14.60 -23.35
N LEU A 33 -12.62 -14.49 -22.81
CA LEU A 33 -12.13 -15.31 -21.69
C LEU A 33 -12.98 -15.04 -20.43
N LEU A 34 -13.26 -13.78 -20.09
CA LEU A 34 -14.10 -13.40 -18.96
C LEU A 34 -15.54 -13.90 -19.11
N TRP A 35 -16.13 -13.84 -20.30
CA TRP A 35 -17.45 -14.38 -20.59
C TRP A 35 -17.48 -15.90 -20.53
N LYS A 36 -16.47 -16.58 -21.11
CA LYS A 36 -16.30 -18.02 -20.95
C LYS A 36 -16.13 -18.39 -19.46
N ARG A 37 -15.45 -17.57 -18.66
CA ARG A 37 -15.33 -17.78 -17.21
C ARG A 37 -16.64 -17.53 -16.47
N ARG A 38 -17.36 -16.45 -16.76
CA ARG A 38 -18.68 -16.14 -16.14
C ARG A 38 -19.79 -17.12 -16.52
N GLY A 39 -19.73 -17.71 -17.72
CA GLY A 39 -20.71 -18.71 -18.18
C GLY A 39 -20.42 -20.14 -17.73
N VAL A 40 -19.20 -20.45 -17.27
CA VAL A 40 -18.76 -21.83 -16.95
C VAL A 40 -18.65 -22.09 -15.45
N PHE A 41 -18.46 -21.07 -14.60
CA PHE A 41 -18.31 -21.25 -13.17
C PHE A 41 -19.59 -20.89 -12.40
N PRO A 42 -20.02 -21.73 -11.44
CA PRO A 42 -21.13 -21.38 -10.56
C PRO A 42 -20.82 -20.08 -9.79
N PRO A 43 -21.85 -19.34 -9.34
CA PRO A 43 -21.65 -18.17 -8.49
C PRO A 43 -20.78 -18.54 -7.28
N GLU A 44 -19.85 -17.66 -6.92
CA GLU A 44 -18.95 -17.91 -5.79
C GLU A 44 -19.80 -18.14 -4.52
N PRO A 45 -19.55 -19.23 -3.77
CA PRO A 45 -20.24 -19.45 -2.51
C PRO A 45 -20.06 -18.27 -1.56
N ALA A 46 -21.05 -18.02 -0.71
CA ALA A 46 -20.96 -16.96 0.30
C ALA A 46 -19.69 -17.13 1.14
N GLN A 47 -18.99 -16.01 1.38
CA GLN A 47 -17.81 -16.03 2.24
C GLN A 47 -18.23 -16.29 3.69
N PRO A 48 -17.38 -16.98 4.48
CA PRO A 48 -17.58 -17.07 5.92
C PRO A 48 -17.68 -15.67 6.55
N PRO A 49 -18.46 -15.51 7.64
CA PRO A 49 -18.49 -14.24 8.36
C PRO A 49 -17.10 -13.92 8.93
N PRO A 50 -16.78 -12.62 9.11
CA PRO A 50 -15.55 -12.20 9.77
C PRO A 50 -15.37 -12.89 11.13
N SER A 51 -14.16 -13.36 11.40
CA SER A 51 -13.80 -14.07 12.63
C SER A 51 -12.40 -13.68 13.08
N ARG A 52 -12.01 -14.11 14.28
CA ARG A 52 -10.64 -13.98 14.82
C ARG A 52 -9.89 -15.31 14.71
N PRO A 53 -8.54 -15.31 14.68
CA PRO A 53 -7.77 -16.54 14.71
C PRO A 53 -7.97 -17.29 16.04
N GLU A 54 -8.32 -18.57 15.97
CA GLU A 54 -8.49 -19.44 17.13
C GLU A 54 -7.14 -20.08 17.49
N VAL A 55 -6.52 -19.66 18.59
CA VAL A 55 -5.18 -20.12 19.01
C VAL A 55 -5.31 -21.21 20.08
N THR A 56 -4.66 -22.36 19.86
CA THR A 56 -4.53 -23.46 20.81
C THR A 56 -3.05 -23.75 21.06
N GLY A 57 -2.63 -23.84 22.33
CA GLY A 57 -1.23 -24.06 22.71
C GLY A 57 -0.54 -22.78 23.19
N LYS A 58 0.72 -22.57 22.80
CA LYS A 58 1.51 -21.40 23.21
C LYS A 58 1.14 -20.13 22.41
N SER A 59 1.68 -18.98 22.82
CA SER A 59 1.55 -17.72 22.06
C SER A 59 2.35 -17.77 20.75
N VAL A 60 1.75 -17.28 19.67
CA VAL A 60 2.34 -17.28 18.32
C VAL A 60 3.56 -16.36 18.14
N GLU A 61 3.80 -15.42 19.07
CA GLU A 61 4.86 -14.39 18.95
C GLU A 61 6.27 -14.99 18.79
N THR A 62 6.51 -16.15 19.40
CA THR A 62 7.79 -16.84 19.36
C THR A 62 7.90 -17.86 18.22
N THR A 63 6.91 -17.93 17.34
CA THR A 63 6.91 -18.85 16.18
C THR A 63 8.15 -18.64 15.31
N ASP A 64 8.88 -19.72 15.05
CA ASP A 64 10.00 -19.76 14.11
C ASP A 64 9.72 -20.66 12.89
N LEU A 65 8.75 -21.57 12.98
CA LEU A 65 8.29 -22.35 11.84
C LEU A 65 6.78 -22.27 11.70
N LEU A 66 6.31 -21.78 10.55
CA LEU A 66 4.90 -21.84 10.16
C LEU A 66 4.66 -23.01 9.21
N VAL A 67 3.74 -23.90 9.56
CA VAL A 67 3.29 -25.00 8.68
C VAL A 67 1.86 -24.72 8.25
N LEU A 68 1.67 -24.30 6.99
CA LEU A 68 0.36 -23.90 6.48
C LEU A 68 -0.45 -25.13 6.07
N CYS A 69 -1.53 -25.39 6.80
CA CYS A 69 -2.39 -26.55 6.66
C CYS A 69 -3.73 -26.15 6.03
N GLY A 70 -4.18 -26.86 4.99
CA GLY A 70 -5.49 -26.68 4.39
C GLY A 70 -5.53 -27.08 2.93
N ILE A 71 -6.72 -27.31 2.40
CA ILE A 71 -6.91 -27.75 1.00
C ILE A 71 -6.57 -26.64 -0.01
N PRO A 72 -6.27 -26.95 -1.29
CA PRO A 72 -6.06 -25.91 -2.30
C PRO A 72 -7.26 -24.95 -2.39
N GLY A 73 -7.03 -23.66 -2.61
CA GLY A 73 -8.09 -22.64 -2.58
C GLY A 73 -8.44 -22.07 -1.19
N SER A 74 -7.87 -22.61 -0.11
CA SER A 74 -8.22 -22.20 1.27
C SER A 74 -7.66 -20.85 1.74
N GLY A 75 -6.70 -20.25 1.02
CA GLY A 75 -6.12 -18.93 1.36
C GLY A 75 -4.66 -18.93 1.84
N LYS A 76 -4.02 -20.12 2.00
CA LYS A 76 -2.62 -20.26 2.47
C LYS A 76 -1.62 -19.33 1.79
N SER A 77 -1.58 -19.35 0.45
CA SER A 77 -0.60 -18.58 -0.32
C SER A 77 -0.88 -17.08 -0.26
N SER A 78 -2.15 -16.68 -0.11
CA SER A 78 -2.53 -15.28 0.12
C SER A 78 -2.02 -14.80 1.49
N PHE A 79 -2.21 -15.61 2.53
CA PHE A 79 -1.68 -15.35 3.87
C PHE A 79 -0.15 -15.25 3.89
N ARG A 80 0.56 -16.20 3.24
CA ARG A 80 2.03 -16.15 3.11
C ARG A 80 2.45 -14.83 2.47
N ARG A 81 1.86 -14.46 1.33
CA ARG A 81 2.19 -13.20 0.63
C ARG A 81 1.92 -11.98 1.52
N ALA A 82 0.78 -11.92 2.20
CA ALA A 82 0.44 -10.85 3.13
C ALA A 82 1.49 -10.71 4.25
N LEU A 83 1.88 -11.83 4.88
CA LEU A 83 2.89 -11.87 5.93
C LEU A 83 4.25 -11.39 5.45
N ILE A 84 4.70 -11.83 4.27
CA ILE A 84 5.99 -11.44 3.69
C ILE A 84 5.99 -9.95 3.35
N LYS A 85 4.97 -9.46 2.65
CA LYS A 85 4.84 -8.04 2.29
C LYS A 85 4.90 -7.14 3.52
N ARG A 86 4.11 -7.47 4.54
CA ARG A 86 4.09 -6.71 5.79
C ARG A 86 5.43 -6.79 6.53
N SER A 87 6.04 -7.96 6.57
CA SER A 87 7.37 -8.14 7.20
C SER A 87 8.44 -7.29 6.50
N ILE A 88 8.43 -7.20 5.17
CA ILE A 88 9.33 -6.33 4.39
C ILE A 88 9.08 -4.87 4.74
N ALA A 89 7.82 -4.44 4.73
CA ALA A 89 7.43 -3.07 5.08
C ALA A 89 7.88 -2.65 6.49
N SER A 90 7.80 -3.57 7.47
CA SER A 90 8.24 -3.28 8.85
C SER A 90 9.75 -3.05 8.96
N ARG A 91 10.57 -3.49 7.98
CA ARG A 91 12.04 -3.27 7.99
C ARG A 91 12.45 -1.81 7.90
N ALA A 92 11.53 -0.90 7.57
CA ALA A 92 11.77 0.53 7.62
C ALA A 92 11.98 1.06 9.05
N ALA A 93 11.72 0.24 10.09
CA ALA A 93 12.01 0.59 11.47
C ALA A 93 13.53 0.84 11.70
N PRO A 94 13.91 1.71 12.66
CA PRO A 94 15.31 1.96 13.01
C PRO A 94 16.05 0.66 13.37
N ARG A 95 17.36 0.57 13.06
CA ARG A 95 18.17 -0.61 13.40
C ARG A 95 18.16 -0.94 14.90
N THR A 96 18.10 0.08 15.76
CA THR A 96 18.00 -0.06 17.22
C THR A 96 16.76 -0.82 17.68
N VAL A 97 15.66 -0.75 16.92
CA VAL A 97 14.43 -1.51 17.21
C VAL A 97 14.51 -2.95 16.68
N ARG A 98 15.29 -3.17 15.61
CA ARG A 98 15.31 -4.43 14.86
C ARG A 98 16.35 -5.43 15.35
N ALA A 99 17.51 -4.97 15.82
CA ALA A 99 18.70 -5.80 16.02
C ALA A 99 18.47 -7.02 16.91
N ASP A 100 17.65 -6.88 17.95
CA ASP A 100 17.42 -7.92 18.97
C ASP A 100 16.00 -8.48 18.98
N ASN A 101 15.20 -8.18 17.95
CA ASN A 101 13.80 -8.61 17.89
C ASN A 101 13.62 -9.70 16.81
N ALA A 102 13.32 -10.91 17.27
CA ALA A 102 13.13 -12.10 16.44
C ALA A 102 12.01 -11.92 15.38
N LEU A 103 11.03 -11.04 15.61
CA LEU A 103 9.97 -10.75 14.63
C LEU A 103 10.51 -10.11 13.36
N TYR A 104 11.64 -9.39 13.42
CA TYR A 104 12.26 -8.74 12.26
C TYR A 104 13.17 -9.67 11.46
N GLN A 105 13.39 -10.91 11.91
CA GLN A 105 14.11 -11.91 11.13
C GLN A 105 13.29 -12.27 9.88
N PRO A 106 13.91 -12.30 8.69
CA PRO A 106 13.19 -12.60 7.45
C PRO A 106 12.67 -14.03 7.47
N TRP A 107 11.45 -14.22 6.97
CA TRP A 107 10.89 -15.54 6.73
C TRP A 107 11.55 -16.16 5.49
N THR A 108 12.03 -17.40 5.64
CA THR A 108 12.40 -18.23 4.49
C THR A 108 11.15 -18.91 3.94
N GLU A 109 10.82 -18.65 2.69
CA GLU A 109 9.64 -19.24 2.04
C GLU A 109 9.98 -20.62 1.45
N ILE A 110 9.18 -21.64 1.79
CA ILE A 110 9.35 -23.02 1.33
C ILE A 110 8.01 -23.49 0.75
N HIS A 111 7.89 -23.54 -0.58
CA HIS A 111 6.67 -24.01 -1.25
C HIS A 111 6.97 -24.97 -2.39
N SER A 112 6.17 -26.04 -2.49
CA SER A 112 6.46 -27.14 -3.43
C SER A 112 6.16 -26.84 -4.88
N ASP A 113 5.36 -25.83 -5.18
CA ASP A 113 5.04 -25.46 -6.56
C ASP A 113 6.30 -25.04 -7.34
N GLU A 114 7.35 -24.57 -6.64
CA GLU A 114 8.62 -24.13 -7.25
C GLU A 114 9.73 -25.18 -7.12
N ILE A 115 9.97 -25.69 -5.90
CA ILE A 115 11.13 -26.55 -5.60
C ILE A 115 10.79 -28.04 -5.46
N GLY A 116 9.51 -28.39 -5.56
CA GLY A 116 9.01 -29.75 -5.37
C GLY A 116 9.24 -30.31 -3.95
N ARG A 117 8.79 -31.55 -3.72
CA ARG A 117 8.88 -32.20 -2.41
C ARG A 117 10.31 -32.32 -1.88
N LYS A 118 11.23 -32.85 -2.71
CA LYS A 118 12.64 -33.07 -2.30
C LYS A 118 13.35 -31.74 -2.01
N GLY A 119 13.01 -30.68 -2.74
CA GLY A 119 13.51 -29.34 -2.47
C GLY A 119 13.05 -28.84 -1.10
N CYS A 120 11.75 -28.96 -0.78
CA CYS A 120 11.24 -28.57 0.53
C CYS A 120 11.92 -29.34 1.68
N GLU A 121 12.10 -30.66 1.54
CA GLU A 121 12.77 -31.49 2.55
C GLU A 121 14.24 -31.08 2.74
N ARG A 122 14.94 -30.73 1.66
CA ARG A 122 16.33 -30.23 1.73
C ARG A 122 16.39 -28.87 2.41
N THR A 123 15.55 -27.92 2.01
CA THR A 123 15.59 -26.55 2.52
C THR A 123 15.23 -26.49 3.99
N ILE A 124 14.14 -27.16 4.41
CA ILE A 124 13.71 -27.14 5.80
C ILE A 124 14.72 -27.79 6.76
N GLY A 125 15.55 -28.71 6.26
CA GLY A 125 16.60 -29.37 7.05
C GLY A 125 17.88 -28.55 7.21
N GLN A 126 17.97 -27.34 6.63
CA GLN A 126 19.16 -26.49 6.73
C GLN A 126 19.29 -25.88 8.14
N ARG A 127 20.39 -26.17 8.83
CA ARG A 127 20.69 -25.66 10.19
C ARG A 127 20.86 -24.13 10.26
N SER A 128 21.10 -23.48 9.13
CA SER A 128 21.19 -22.02 9.03
C SER A 128 19.84 -21.33 9.12
N LEU A 129 18.73 -22.07 8.98
CA LEU A 129 17.40 -21.48 9.11
C LEU A 129 17.19 -20.91 10.52
N ARG A 130 16.45 -19.83 10.54
CA ARG A 130 16.04 -19.11 11.77
C ARG A 130 14.54 -18.96 11.84
N ARG A 131 13.92 -18.75 10.68
CA ARG A 131 12.49 -18.56 10.56
C ARG A 131 12.02 -19.01 9.17
N ALA A 132 10.99 -19.84 9.08
CA ALA A 132 10.52 -20.38 7.80
C ALA A 132 9.00 -20.58 7.72
N ILE A 133 8.47 -20.49 6.49
CA ILE A 133 7.07 -20.78 6.15
C ILE A 133 7.04 -21.96 5.19
N LEU A 134 6.39 -23.06 5.59
CA LEU A 134 6.16 -24.24 4.77
C LEU A 134 4.73 -24.20 4.19
N ASP A 135 4.59 -23.88 2.91
CA ASP A 135 3.32 -23.86 2.16
C ASP A 135 3.24 -25.07 1.20
N ARG A 136 2.63 -26.17 1.66
CA ARG A 136 2.40 -27.39 0.86
C ARG A 136 1.07 -28.08 1.13
N CYS A 137 0.04 -27.32 1.51
CA CYS A 137 -1.23 -27.84 2.04
C CYS A 137 -1.13 -28.66 3.33
N ASN A 138 -0.04 -29.40 3.58
CA ASN A 138 0.31 -30.09 4.82
C ASN A 138 -0.86 -30.88 5.44
N GLY A 139 -1.61 -31.57 4.58
CA GLY A 139 -2.89 -32.18 4.95
C GLY A 139 -2.80 -33.55 5.64
N VAL A 140 -1.63 -34.19 5.69
CA VAL A 140 -1.45 -35.54 6.25
C VAL A 140 -0.50 -35.48 7.45
N ALA A 141 -0.90 -36.05 8.60
CA ALA A 141 -0.17 -35.99 9.86
C ALA A 141 1.22 -36.63 9.77
N ALA A 142 1.31 -37.81 9.13
CA ALA A 142 2.59 -38.49 8.92
C ALA A 142 3.61 -37.63 8.15
N ASP A 143 3.12 -36.84 7.20
CA ASP A 143 3.95 -35.95 6.40
C ASP A 143 4.40 -34.73 7.21
N ARG A 144 3.50 -34.10 7.97
CA ARG A 144 3.84 -33.01 8.90
C ARG A 144 4.90 -33.44 9.91
N LYS A 145 4.74 -34.63 10.52
CA LYS A 145 5.71 -35.21 11.46
C LYS A 145 7.10 -35.35 10.85
N LYS A 146 7.20 -35.73 9.56
CA LYS A 146 8.49 -35.79 8.84
C LYS A 146 9.12 -34.39 8.72
N PHE A 147 8.35 -33.38 8.33
CA PHE A 147 8.85 -32.00 8.20
C PHE A 147 9.27 -31.40 9.56
N LEU A 148 8.50 -31.66 10.62
CA LEU A 148 8.87 -31.29 11.99
C LEU A 148 10.19 -31.95 12.40
N GLY A 149 10.37 -33.24 12.11
CA GLY A 149 11.63 -33.95 12.38
C GLY A 149 12.84 -33.35 11.66
N LEU A 150 12.68 -32.87 10.43
CA LEU A 150 13.75 -32.19 9.68
C LEU A 150 14.05 -30.80 10.27
N ALA A 151 13.02 -30.08 10.72
CA ALA A 151 13.16 -28.75 11.30
C ALA A 151 13.66 -28.75 12.76
N ALA A 152 13.59 -29.89 13.46
CA ALA A 152 13.94 -30.03 14.88
C ALA A 152 15.39 -29.61 15.23
N THR A 153 16.26 -29.49 14.23
CA THR A 153 17.64 -29.02 14.42
C THR A 153 17.76 -27.52 14.63
N TRP A 154 16.72 -26.74 14.32
CA TRP A 154 16.76 -25.27 14.39
C TRP A 154 15.47 -24.65 14.94
N SER A 155 14.29 -25.22 14.64
CA SER A 155 13.00 -24.71 15.11
C SER A 155 12.77 -25.11 16.57
N GLN A 156 12.45 -24.12 17.41
CA GLN A 156 12.04 -24.28 18.80
C GLN A 156 10.53 -24.12 18.95
N HIS A 157 9.88 -23.40 18.04
CA HIS A 157 8.45 -23.13 18.05
C HIS A 157 7.82 -23.29 16.67
N ALA A 158 7.42 -24.53 16.39
CA ALA A 158 6.60 -24.84 15.23
C ALA A 158 5.11 -24.59 15.51
N THR A 159 4.49 -23.83 14.60
CA THR A 159 3.07 -23.46 14.63
C THR A 159 2.37 -23.98 13.39
N ALA A 160 1.31 -24.76 13.56
CA ALA A 160 0.43 -25.16 12.46
C ALA A 160 -0.66 -24.10 12.26
N VAL A 161 -0.84 -23.61 11.02
CA VAL A 161 -1.93 -22.68 10.68
C VAL A 161 -2.94 -23.41 9.81
N VAL A 162 -4.13 -23.67 10.34
CA VAL A 162 -5.22 -24.39 9.68
C VAL A 162 -6.16 -23.40 9.00
N PHE A 163 -6.18 -23.41 7.68
CA PHE A 163 -7.12 -22.65 6.86
C PHE A 163 -8.38 -23.48 6.65
N ASP A 164 -9.32 -23.32 7.56
CA ASP A 164 -10.57 -24.07 7.64
C ASP A 164 -11.69 -23.37 6.84
N THR A 165 -11.38 -23.11 5.57
CA THR A 165 -12.30 -22.51 4.61
C THR A 165 -13.19 -23.60 4.01
N PRO A 166 -14.53 -23.43 3.90
CA PRO A 166 -15.42 -24.45 3.37
C PRO A 166 -14.97 -25.02 2.03
N THR A 167 -15.02 -26.34 1.86
CA THR A 167 -14.53 -27.04 0.65
C THR A 167 -15.16 -26.52 -0.63
N LYS A 168 -16.46 -26.18 -0.62
CA LYS A 168 -17.15 -25.60 -1.78
C LYS A 168 -16.55 -24.24 -2.20
N LEU A 169 -16.18 -23.40 -1.23
CA LEU A 169 -15.56 -22.11 -1.49
C LEU A 169 -14.12 -22.30 -2.01
N CYS A 170 -13.37 -23.23 -1.42
CA CYS A 170 -12.04 -23.60 -1.90
C CYS A 170 -12.08 -24.11 -3.35
N GLU A 171 -13.05 -24.95 -3.69
CA GLU A 171 -13.28 -25.46 -5.04
C GLU A 171 -13.59 -24.32 -6.02
N ALA A 172 -14.52 -23.43 -5.68
CA ALA A 172 -14.87 -22.28 -6.50
C ALA A 172 -13.64 -21.37 -6.76
N ARG A 173 -12.90 -21.05 -5.71
CA ARG A 173 -11.65 -20.27 -5.80
C ARG A 173 -10.60 -20.97 -6.66
N ALA A 174 -10.42 -22.29 -6.50
CA ALA A 174 -9.45 -23.06 -7.27
C ALA A 174 -9.81 -23.12 -8.77
N MET A 175 -11.10 -23.19 -9.11
CA MET A 175 -11.58 -23.15 -10.50
C MET A 175 -11.34 -21.81 -11.20
N GLN A 176 -11.43 -20.72 -10.45
CA GLN A 176 -11.28 -19.38 -10.99
C GLN A 176 -9.81 -18.95 -11.14
N ARG A 177 -8.85 -19.75 -10.64
CA ARG A 177 -7.41 -19.47 -10.80
C ARG A 177 -7.02 -19.50 -12.28
N ALA A 178 -6.60 -18.35 -12.79
CA ALA A 178 -6.13 -18.19 -14.16
C ALA A 178 -4.78 -18.87 -14.43
N ASP A 179 -3.91 -18.94 -13.41
CA ASP A 179 -2.46 -19.09 -13.60
C ASP A 179 -1.86 -20.32 -12.88
N HIS A 180 -2.62 -21.39 -12.62
CA HIS A 180 -2.04 -22.58 -11.99
C HIS A 180 -1.30 -23.46 -13.01
N PRO A 181 0.03 -23.60 -12.94
CA PRO A 181 0.83 -24.28 -13.96
C PRO A 181 0.51 -25.78 -14.10
N THR A 182 -0.06 -26.40 -13.07
CA THR A 182 -0.27 -27.87 -13.01
C THR A 182 -1.73 -28.32 -13.05
N LEU A 183 -2.72 -27.41 -13.03
CA LEU A 183 -4.15 -27.79 -13.00
C LEU A 183 -5.02 -26.76 -13.74
N PRO A 184 -5.29 -26.94 -15.05
CA PRO A 184 -6.21 -26.07 -15.76
C PRO A 184 -7.64 -26.21 -15.19
N PRO A 185 -8.46 -25.13 -15.21
CA PRO A 185 -9.83 -25.16 -14.71
C PRO A 185 -10.67 -26.30 -15.31
N GLY A 186 -11.38 -27.04 -14.46
CA GLY A 186 -12.27 -28.12 -14.90
C GLY A 186 -12.35 -29.31 -13.94
N ARG A 187 -12.76 -30.47 -14.45
CA ARG A 187 -12.98 -31.71 -13.66
C ARG A 187 -11.77 -32.13 -12.82
N ARG A 188 -10.55 -31.87 -13.31
CA ARG A 188 -9.30 -32.21 -12.60
C ARG A 188 -9.13 -31.42 -11.31
N VAL A 189 -9.55 -30.15 -11.28
CA VAL A 189 -9.54 -29.33 -10.07
C VAL A 189 -10.51 -29.89 -9.03
N LYS A 190 -11.73 -30.25 -9.43
CA LYS A 190 -12.72 -30.88 -8.53
C LYS A 190 -12.18 -32.15 -7.89
N LEU A 191 -11.59 -33.04 -8.70
CA LEU A 191 -11.02 -34.30 -8.22
C LEU A 191 -9.85 -34.08 -7.27
N ALA A 192 -8.96 -33.14 -7.57
CA ALA A 192 -7.84 -32.79 -6.69
C ALA A 192 -8.34 -32.21 -5.35
N ILE A 193 -9.30 -31.28 -5.37
CA ILE A 193 -9.90 -30.72 -4.15
C ILE A 193 -10.58 -31.81 -3.32
N HIS A 194 -11.36 -32.68 -3.96
CA HIS A 194 -12.04 -33.78 -3.29
C HIS A 194 -11.02 -34.74 -2.65
N GLN A 195 -9.98 -35.15 -3.39
CA GLN A 195 -8.91 -36.01 -2.88
C GLN A 195 -8.18 -35.38 -1.69
N HIS A 196 -7.82 -34.08 -1.79
CA HIS A 196 -7.21 -33.36 -0.69
C HIS A 196 -8.14 -33.25 0.52
N SER A 197 -9.44 -32.98 0.31
CA SER A 197 -10.43 -32.91 1.40
C SER A 197 -10.66 -34.25 2.07
N SER A 198 -10.69 -35.36 1.31
CA SER A 198 -10.95 -36.70 1.87
C SER A 198 -9.77 -37.27 2.65
N THR A 199 -8.56 -36.73 2.40
CA THR A 199 -7.31 -37.15 3.06
C THR A 199 -6.81 -36.14 4.08
N PHE A 200 -7.55 -35.05 4.31
CA PHE A 200 -7.13 -34.00 5.22
C PHE A 200 -7.33 -34.43 6.67
N GLU A 201 -6.23 -34.46 7.41
CA GLU A 201 -6.18 -34.69 8.85
C GLU A 201 -5.86 -33.36 9.53
N TYR A 202 -6.72 -32.91 10.43
CA TYR A 202 -6.45 -31.71 11.23
C TYR A 202 -5.19 -31.92 12.08
N PRO A 203 -4.34 -30.87 12.23
CA PRO A 203 -3.16 -30.99 13.06
C PRO A 203 -3.51 -31.16 14.53
N ASP A 204 -2.65 -31.89 15.23
CA ASP A 204 -2.73 -32.12 16.68
C ASP A 204 -1.41 -31.72 17.37
N LEU A 205 -1.48 -31.21 18.60
CA LEU A 205 -0.29 -30.83 19.37
C LEU A 205 0.63 -32.03 19.62
N ALA A 206 0.09 -33.25 19.70
CA ALA A 206 0.86 -34.49 19.84
C ALA A 206 1.79 -34.78 18.65
N GLU A 207 1.62 -34.11 17.50
CA GLU A 207 2.55 -34.21 16.38
C GLU A 207 3.89 -33.51 16.65
N GLY A 208 3.95 -32.62 17.65
CA GLY A 208 5.14 -31.83 18.00
C GLY A 208 4.99 -30.32 17.73
N PHE A 209 3.80 -29.86 17.35
CA PHE A 209 3.50 -28.43 17.29
C PHE A 209 3.40 -27.85 18.70
N GLN A 210 3.92 -26.63 18.88
CA GLN A 210 3.76 -25.87 20.12
C GLN A 210 2.45 -25.06 20.12
N THR A 211 1.99 -24.71 18.92
CA THR A 211 0.79 -23.91 18.70
C THR A 211 0.05 -24.37 17.45
N ILE A 212 -1.27 -24.35 17.51
CA ILE A 212 -2.17 -24.53 16.37
C ILE A 212 -3.05 -23.30 16.29
N VAL A 213 -3.13 -22.69 15.11
CA VAL A 213 -4.01 -21.56 14.84
C VAL A 213 -5.02 -21.95 13.78
N ARG A 214 -6.31 -21.86 14.09
CA ARG A 214 -7.38 -22.09 13.13
C ARG A 214 -7.92 -20.77 12.59
N VAL A 215 -7.99 -20.67 11.27
CA VAL A 215 -8.36 -19.48 10.50
C VAL A 215 -9.56 -19.83 9.63
N THR A 216 -10.69 -19.16 9.85
CA THR A 216 -11.96 -19.44 9.15
C THR A 216 -12.42 -18.30 8.24
N SER A 217 -11.76 -17.14 8.26
CA SER A 217 -12.11 -15.94 7.49
C SER A 217 -10.85 -15.24 6.98
N VAL A 218 -11.03 -14.26 6.08
CA VAL A 218 -9.92 -13.43 5.57
C VAL A 218 -9.42 -12.50 6.69
N GLU A 219 -10.33 -11.98 7.49
CA GLU A 219 -10.07 -11.10 8.63
C GLU A 219 -9.22 -11.82 9.69
N ALA A 220 -9.56 -13.07 10.03
CA ALA A 220 -8.76 -13.89 10.93
C ALA A 220 -7.33 -14.13 10.40
N ALA A 221 -7.19 -14.29 9.07
CA ALA A 221 -5.89 -14.46 8.43
C ALA A 221 -5.06 -13.18 8.52
N LEU A 222 -5.66 -12.02 8.28
CA LEU A 222 -4.99 -10.71 8.35
C LEU A 222 -4.63 -10.34 9.81
N GLU A 223 -5.49 -10.63 10.78
CA GLU A 223 -5.17 -10.47 12.21
C GLU A 223 -3.98 -11.36 12.60
N LEU A 224 -3.95 -12.62 12.14
CA LEU A 224 -2.80 -13.50 12.37
C LEU A 224 -1.52 -12.97 11.69
N VAL A 225 -1.62 -12.35 10.51
CA VAL A 225 -0.49 -11.66 9.87
C VAL A 225 0.05 -10.55 10.79
N GLU A 226 -0.81 -9.78 11.45
CA GLU A 226 -0.39 -8.76 12.40
C GLU A 226 0.31 -9.36 13.62
N MET A 227 -0.21 -10.44 14.18
CA MET A 227 0.40 -11.13 15.33
C MET A 227 1.79 -11.70 15.02
N LEU A 228 2.03 -12.13 13.77
CA LEU A 228 3.28 -12.79 13.34
C LEU A 228 4.30 -11.83 12.71
N SER A 229 3.91 -10.57 12.50
CA SER A 229 4.77 -9.55 11.91
C SER A 229 5.07 -8.43 12.92
N PRO A 230 6.23 -7.76 12.81
CA PRO A 230 6.47 -6.58 13.61
C PRO A 230 5.46 -5.46 13.28
N PRO A 231 5.16 -4.57 14.23
CA PRO A 231 4.31 -3.42 13.97
C PRO A 231 4.91 -2.56 12.85
N LEU A 232 4.04 -2.01 12.01
CA LEU A 232 4.46 -1.08 10.97
C LEU A 232 4.96 0.21 11.63
N PRO A 233 6.18 0.67 11.32
CA PRO A 233 6.67 1.92 11.88
C PRO A 233 5.88 3.10 11.32
N LEU A 234 5.72 4.15 12.13
CA LEU A 234 5.37 5.47 11.61
C LEU A 234 6.50 5.94 10.69
N LEU A 235 6.17 6.12 9.42
CA LEU A 235 7.14 6.60 8.43
C LEU A 235 7.06 8.11 8.36
N LYS A 236 8.11 8.78 8.83
CA LYS A 236 8.21 10.22 8.64
C LYS A 236 8.35 10.50 7.16
N PHE A 237 7.63 11.50 6.64
CA PHE A 237 7.89 11.95 5.29
C PHE A 237 9.37 12.39 5.20
N PRO A 238 10.18 11.85 4.26
CA PRO A 238 11.60 12.11 4.27
C PRO A 238 11.89 13.60 4.06
N ARG A 239 12.90 14.12 4.76
CA ARG A 239 13.36 15.49 4.54
C ARG A 239 13.76 15.66 3.09
N THR A 240 13.29 16.73 2.47
CA THR A 240 13.61 17.08 1.07
C THR A 240 14.74 18.11 1.09
N ALA A 241 15.79 17.89 0.30
CA ALA A 241 16.96 18.76 0.23
C ALA A 241 16.69 20.04 -0.58
N HIS A 242 17.40 21.13 -0.29
CA HIS A 242 17.40 22.33 -1.12
C HIS A 242 18.18 22.09 -2.41
N LEU A 243 17.56 22.34 -3.56
CA LEU A 243 18.26 22.35 -4.86
C LEU A 243 19.08 23.62 -5.05
N ILE A 244 18.48 24.75 -4.65
CA ILE A 244 19.11 26.07 -4.62
C ILE A 244 18.74 26.66 -3.27
N ASP A 245 19.76 27.08 -2.52
CA ASP A 245 19.55 27.86 -1.30
C ASP A 245 19.51 29.34 -1.64
N LEU A 246 18.37 29.97 -1.32
CA LEU A 246 18.12 31.40 -1.51
C LEU A 246 18.18 32.16 -0.17
N GLY A 247 18.73 31.53 0.88
CA GLY A 247 18.80 32.08 2.24
C GLY A 247 17.67 31.59 3.15
N ALA A 248 16.87 30.62 2.69
CA ALA A 248 15.75 30.03 3.45
C ALA A 248 16.11 28.68 4.10
N ALA A 249 17.30 28.13 3.82
CA ALA A 249 17.78 26.92 4.47
C ALA A 249 18.20 27.21 5.93
N THR A 250 17.89 26.27 6.81
CA THR A 250 18.38 26.23 8.19
C THR A 250 19.65 25.38 8.29
N SER A 251 20.36 25.42 9.43
CA SER A 251 21.54 24.57 9.67
C SER A 251 21.27 23.06 9.56
N ASP A 252 20.00 22.66 9.64
CA ASP A 252 19.53 21.28 9.61
C ASP A 252 19.10 20.81 8.20
N ASP A 253 19.12 21.70 7.20
CA ASP A 253 18.72 21.40 5.84
C ASP A 253 19.86 20.78 5.02
N LEU A 254 19.51 19.81 4.17
CA LEU A 254 20.44 19.17 3.24
C LEU A 254 20.47 19.97 1.93
N ILE A 255 21.65 20.13 1.33
CA ILE A 255 21.81 20.67 -0.02
C ILE A 255 21.93 19.49 -0.98
N SER A 256 21.09 19.43 -2.02
CA SER A 256 21.16 18.38 -3.03
C SER A 256 22.26 18.70 -4.05
N CYS A 257 23.10 17.70 -4.34
CA CYS A 257 23.92 17.66 -5.54
C CYS A 257 23.24 16.72 -6.56
N VAL A 258 22.28 17.24 -7.32
CA VAL A 258 21.57 16.42 -8.32
C VAL A 258 22.58 15.86 -9.31
N SER A 259 22.73 14.53 -9.31
CA SER A 259 23.67 13.82 -10.16
C SER A 259 22.97 12.89 -11.17
N LEU A 260 21.65 12.96 -11.28
CA LEU A 260 20.91 12.09 -12.19
C LEU A 260 21.07 12.59 -13.63
N PRO A 261 21.66 11.79 -14.54
CA PRO A 261 21.68 12.14 -15.95
C PRO A 261 20.24 12.18 -16.47
N ALA A 262 19.91 13.23 -17.21
CA ALA A 262 18.64 13.31 -17.93
C ALA A 262 18.65 12.24 -19.04
N ASP A 263 18.12 11.06 -18.75
CA ASP A 263 17.88 10.00 -19.73
C ASP A 263 16.49 10.14 -20.37
N GLU A 264 16.24 9.46 -21.49
CA GLU A 264 14.94 9.49 -22.19
C GLU A 264 13.77 8.92 -21.36
N ASN A 265 14.03 8.33 -20.20
CA ASN A 265 13.00 7.76 -19.34
C ASN A 265 12.74 8.62 -18.09
N THR A 266 13.46 9.72 -17.93
CA THR A 266 13.35 10.61 -16.78
C THR A 266 12.44 11.80 -17.10
N THR A 267 11.37 11.95 -16.31
CA THR A 267 10.50 13.12 -16.32
C THR A 267 10.75 13.93 -15.06
N ILE A 268 10.95 15.23 -15.23
CA ILE A 268 11.09 16.19 -14.15
C ILE A 268 9.75 16.90 -13.99
N VAL A 269 9.24 16.89 -12.77
CA VAL A 269 7.97 17.55 -12.42
C VAL A 269 8.22 18.59 -11.35
N ILE A 270 7.74 19.80 -11.61
CA ILE A 270 7.79 20.92 -10.66
C ILE A 270 6.36 21.23 -10.22
N ALA A 271 6.13 21.22 -8.91
CA ALA A 271 4.85 21.54 -8.29
C ALA A 271 4.97 22.71 -7.32
N GLU A 272 3.85 23.38 -7.07
CA GLU A 272 3.75 24.41 -6.03
C GLU A 272 3.98 23.76 -4.66
N LYS A 273 4.89 24.35 -3.87
CA LYS A 273 5.04 23.98 -2.47
C LYS A 273 4.01 24.77 -1.66
N LEU A 274 3.13 24.05 -0.97
CA LEU A 274 2.16 24.65 -0.06
C LEU A 274 2.72 24.75 1.36
N ASP A 275 2.27 25.80 2.04
CA ASP A 275 2.60 26.13 3.42
C ASP A 275 1.50 25.64 4.36
N GLY A 276 1.76 24.54 5.04
CA GLY A 276 0.83 23.96 5.99
C GLY A 276 1.49 22.94 6.89
N ALA A 277 0.69 21.96 7.31
CA ALA A 277 1.17 20.83 8.10
C ALA A 277 1.26 19.57 7.24
N ASN A 278 2.44 18.99 7.15
CA ASN A 278 2.63 17.70 6.49
C ASN A 278 1.75 16.62 7.13
N MET A 279 1.02 15.89 6.29
CA MET A 279 0.07 14.87 6.68
C MET A 279 0.21 13.62 5.81
N GLY A 280 0.13 12.45 6.44
CA GLY A 280 0.04 11.16 5.77
C GLY A 280 -1.24 10.44 6.16
N ILE A 281 -1.93 9.83 5.18
CA ILE A 281 -3.15 9.06 5.36
C ILE A 281 -2.91 7.63 4.88
N SER A 282 -3.28 6.64 5.67
CA SER A 282 -3.13 5.21 5.35
C SER A 282 -4.29 4.41 5.94
N LEU A 283 -4.38 3.11 5.62
CA LEU A 283 -5.33 2.21 6.27
C LEU A 283 -4.64 1.41 7.39
N SER A 284 -5.36 1.19 8.49
CA SER A 284 -5.04 0.12 9.44
C SER A 284 -5.44 -1.24 8.86
N ALA A 285 -5.09 -2.33 9.56
CA ALA A 285 -5.40 -3.68 9.09
C ALA A 285 -6.89 -4.03 9.09
N ASP A 286 -7.70 -3.37 9.93
CA ASP A 286 -9.16 -3.43 9.92
C ASP A 286 -9.80 -2.50 8.88
N GLY A 287 -9.00 -1.78 8.09
CA GLY A 287 -9.46 -0.89 7.03
C GLY A 287 -9.94 0.48 7.52
N ALA A 288 -9.67 0.86 8.77
CA ALA A 288 -9.92 2.22 9.24
C ALA A 288 -8.86 3.20 8.71
N LEU A 289 -9.25 4.47 8.52
CA LEU A 289 -8.32 5.53 8.11
C LEU A 289 -7.45 5.95 9.30
N VAL A 290 -6.13 5.92 9.11
CA VAL A 290 -5.13 6.37 10.07
C VAL A 290 -4.41 7.58 9.50
N VAL A 291 -4.40 8.67 10.26
CA VAL A 291 -3.75 9.93 9.87
C VAL A 291 -2.54 10.19 10.76
N GLN A 292 -1.44 10.61 10.16
CA GLN A 292 -0.19 10.95 10.85
C GLN A 292 0.33 12.32 10.42
N ASN A 293 0.99 13.01 11.35
CA ASN A 293 1.89 14.11 11.02
C ASN A 293 3.35 13.59 10.91
N ARG A 294 4.34 14.48 10.94
CA ARG A 294 5.76 14.11 10.89
C ARG A 294 6.26 13.26 12.07
N SER A 295 5.54 13.21 13.19
CA SER A 295 6.04 12.68 14.46
C SER A 295 5.13 11.63 15.10
N HIS A 296 3.80 11.74 14.96
CA HIS A 296 2.82 10.88 15.61
C HIS A 296 1.53 10.76 14.78
N VAL A 297 0.74 9.72 15.11
CA VAL A 297 -0.65 9.59 14.66
C VAL A 297 -1.48 10.70 15.30
N ILE A 298 -2.36 11.33 14.52
CA ILE A 298 -3.15 12.49 14.92
C ILE A 298 -4.65 12.23 14.80
N SER A 299 -5.43 12.95 15.59
CA SER A 299 -6.90 13.03 15.55
C SER A 299 -7.37 14.48 15.63
N CYS A 300 -8.68 14.70 15.53
CA CYS A 300 -9.29 16.02 15.70
C CYS A 300 -9.02 16.67 17.08
N GLU A 301 -8.72 15.84 18.09
CA GLU A 301 -8.43 16.26 19.46
C GLU A 301 -6.96 16.64 19.67
N THR A 302 -6.05 16.17 18.80
CA THR A 302 -4.60 16.33 19.01
C THR A 302 -4.17 17.79 19.00
N HIS A 303 -4.72 18.60 18.09
CA HIS A 303 -4.44 20.03 18.00
C HIS A 303 -5.58 20.78 17.32
N ARG A 304 -5.79 22.05 17.68
CA ARG A 304 -6.90 22.86 17.15
C ARG A 304 -6.92 22.99 15.62
N GLN A 305 -5.76 22.87 14.95
CA GLN A 305 -5.68 22.85 13.48
C GLN A 305 -6.34 21.63 12.82
N PHE A 306 -6.52 20.53 13.56
CA PHE A 306 -7.09 19.27 13.07
C PHE A 306 -8.57 19.13 13.41
N ARG A 307 -9.23 20.15 13.98
CA ARG A 307 -10.67 20.07 14.33
C ARG A 307 -11.58 19.69 13.15
N ALA A 308 -11.20 20.06 11.93
CA ALA A 308 -11.96 19.73 10.72
C ALA A 308 -11.63 18.34 10.15
N LEU A 309 -10.72 17.59 10.76
CA LEU A 309 -10.20 16.33 10.22
C LEU A 309 -11.29 15.28 10.05
N ASP A 310 -12.13 15.05 11.06
CA ASP A 310 -13.18 14.01 10.99
C ASP A 310 -14.20 14.33 9.90
N GLY A 311 -14.59 15.61 9.78
CA GLY A 311 -15.47 16.08 8.71
C GLY A 311 -14.87 15.84 7.32
N PHE A 312 -13.57 16.16 7.16
CA PHE A 312 -12.83 15.88 5.94
C PHE A 312 -12.76 14.38 5.63
N LEU A 313 -12.33 13.55 6.59
CA LEU A 313 -12.20 12.10 6.39
C LEU A 313 -13.54 11.45 6.03
N ASN A 314 -14.65 11.91 6.61
CA ASN A 314 -15.97 11.41 6.29
C ASN A 314 -16.40 11.75 4.85
N VAL A 315 -16.20 12.99 4.41
CA VAL A 315 -16.51 13.42 3.04
C VAL A 315 -15.68 12.66 2.01
N HIS A 316 -14.38 12.48 2.29
CA HIS A 316 -13.44 11.87 1.35
C HIS A 316 -13.27 10.35 1.53
N ARG A 317 -14.02 9.71 2.43
CA ARG A 317 -13.81 8.32 2.85
C ARG A 317 -13.77 7.34 1.68
N ALA A 318 -14.73 7.45 0.76
CA ALA A 318 -14.85 6.54 -0.38
C ALA A 318 -13.61 6.65 -1.29
N VAL A 319 -13.25 7.87 -1.69
CA VAL A 319 -12.09 8.12 -2.56
C VAL A 319 -10.78 7.71 -1.88
N LEU A 320 -10.60 8.05 -0.60
CA LEU A 320 -9.42 7.65 0.16
C LEU A 320 -9.31 6.13 0.28
N TYR A 321 -10.43 5.44 0.49
CA TYR A 321 -10.44 3.98 0.55
C TYR A 321 -10.03 3.37 -0.78
N GLU A 322 -10.59 3.84 -1.90
CA GLU A 322 -10.19 3.39 -3.24
C GLU A 322 -8.69 3.62 -3.50
N VAL A 323 -8.16 4.81 -3.17
CA VAL A 323 -6.73 5.13 -3.35
C VAL A 323 -5.82 4.24 -2.49
N LEU A 324 -6.21 3.93 -1.26
CA LEU A 324 -5.34 3.24 -0.29
C LEU A 324 -5.51 1.72 -0.29
N HIS A 325 -6.68 1.20 -0.65
CA HIS A 325 -7.02 -0.23 -0.64
C HIS A 325 -6.63 -0.95 -1.96
N GLN A 326 -5.53 -0.54 -2.57
CA GLN A 326 -5.03 -1.11 -3.83
C GLN A 326 -4.45 -2.53 -3.68
N ASP A 327 -4.18 -2.97 -2.44
CA ASP A 327 -3.73 -4.33 -2.13
C ASP A 327 -4.59 -4.93 -1.01
N ILE A 328 -5.55 -5.78 -1.39
CA ILE A 328 -6.47 -6.46 -0.47
C ILE A 328 -5.72 -7.28 0.59
N LEU A 329 -4.53 -7.80 0.26
CA LEU A 329 -3.73 -8.61 1.18
C LEU A 329 -2.88 -7.76 2.13
N PHE A 330 -2.78 -6.46 1.90
CA PHE A 330 -2.02 -5.55 2.73
C PHE A 330 -2.68 -4.15 2.77
N PRO A 331 -3.77 -3.98 3.52
CA PRO A 331 -4.50 -2.71 3.58
C PRO A 331 -3.61 -1.51 3.93
N GLY A 332 -2.67 -1.67 4.87
CA GLY A 332 -1.74 -0.63 5.27
C GLY A 332 -0.54 -0.41 4.35
N ARG A 333 -0.53 -0.96 3.13
CA ARG A 333 0.60 -0.87 2.19
C ARG A 333 0.89 0.55 1.75
N PHE A 334 -0.14 1.34 1.47
CA PHE A 334 0.00 2.66 0.87
C PHE A 334 -0.16 3.77 1.91
N ILE A 335 0.63 4.84 1.75
CA ILE A 335 0.47 6.10 2.50
C ILE A 335 0.36 7.23 1.50
N LEU A 336 -0.79 7.91 1.49
CA LEU A 336 -0.99 9.13 0.73
C LEU A 336 -0.47 10.32 1.55
N TYR A 337 0.59 10.95 1.06
CA TYR A 337 1.15 12.16 1.65
C TYR A 337 0.61 13.40 0.96
N GLY A 338 0.34 14.42 1.79
CA GLY A 338 -0.12 15.71 1.34
C GLY A 338 0.12 16.79 2.39
N GLU A 339 -0.33 18.00 2.04
CA GLU A 339 -0.26 19.16 2.91
C GLU A 339 -1.65 19.48 3.46
N TRP A 340 -1.76 19.52 4.78
CA TRP A 340 -2.95 19.98 5.49
C TRP A 340 -2.88 21.50 5.68
N VAL A 341 -3.80 22.22 5.05
CA VAL A 341 -3.78 23.69 4.93
C VAL A 341 -4.98 24.35 5.60
N ALA A 342 -5.58 23.71 6.61
CA ALA A 342 -6.72 24.30 7.34
C ALA A 342 -6.33 25.53 8.17
N ALA A 343 -5.14 25.53 8.76
CA ALA A 343 -4.63 26.65 9.54
C ALA A 343 -3.69 27.51 8.69
N THR A 344 -3.72 28.82 8.94
CA THR A 344 -2.75 29.77 8.38
C THR A 344 -1.44 29.62 9.14
N HIS A 345 -0.42 29.11 8.46
CA HIS A 345 0.95 29.12 8.95
C HIS A 345 1.55 30.51 8.64
N SER A 346 2.34 30.62 7.58
CA SER A 346 2.91 31.87 7.08
C SER A 346 2.07 32.50 5.97
N ILE A 347 1.42 31.68 5.12
CA ILE A 347 0.56 32.13 4.02
C ILE A 347 -0.91 31.99 4.40
N ALA A 348 -1.65 33.09 4.32
CA ALA A 348 -3.10 33.12 4.50
C ALA A 348 -3.80 32.78 3.18
N TYR A 349 -4.05 31.49 2.94
CA TYR A 349 -4.75 31.06 1.75
C TYR A 349 -6.23 31.46 1.78
N SER A 350 -6.73 31.97 0.66
CA SER A 350 -8.08 32.52 0.54
C SER A 350 -8.93 31.85 -0.55
N ARG A 351 -8.30 31.05 -1.43
CA ARG A 351 -8.93 30.41 -2.60
C ARG A 351 -8.79 28.87 -2.57
N LEU A 352 -8.70 28.26 -1.38
CA LEU A 352 -8.59 26.81 -1.24
C LEU A 352 -9.89 26.12 -1.67
N ARG A 353 -9.76 24.94 -2.29
CA ARG A 353 -10.89 24.06 -2.66
C ARG A 353 -10.99 22.83 -1.76
N SER A 354 -9.95 22.55 -0.98
CA SER A 354 -9.83 21.43 -0.06
C SER A 354 -8.98 21.85 1.15
N LEU A 355 -9.08 21.11 2.25
CA LEU A 355 -8.20 21.26 3.40
C LEU A 355 -6.91 20.43 3.27
N PHE A 356 -6.87 19.50 2.32
CA PHE A 356 -5.74 18.61 2.06
C PHE A 356 -5.42 18.55 0.57
N TYR A 357 -4.13 18.69 0.26
CA TYR A 357 -3.60 18.57 -1.09
C TYR A 357 -2.54 17.48 -1.14
N ALA A 358 -2.83 16.39 -1.85
CA ALA A 358 -1.92 15.28 -2.04
C ALA A 358 -0.72 15.69 -2.92
N PHE A 359 0.46 15.13 -2.64
CA PHE A 359 1.64 15.34 -3.47
C PHE A 359 2.44 14.07 -3.78
N ASP A 360 2.35 13.02 -2.94
CA ASP A 360 3.07 11.76 -3.12
C ASP A 360 2.27 10.58 -2.55
N LEU A 361 2.44 9.40 -3.16
CA LEU A 361 1.92 8.13 -2.66
C LEU A 361 3.08 7.18 -2.42
N PHE A 362 3.24 6.72 -1.19
CA PHE A 362 4.33 5.84 -0.78
C PHE A 362 3.87 4.38 -0.71
N ASP A 363 4.65 3.48 -1.31
CA ASP A 363 4.43 2.04 -1.27
C ASP A 363 5.39 1.41 -0.23
N ARG A 364 4.84 0.91 0.88
CA ARG A 364 5.63 0.27 1.93
C ARG A 364 6.25 -1.06 1.51
N GLU A 365 5.71 -1.75 0.51
CA GLU A 365 6.27 -3.01 0.03
C GLU A 365 7.58 -2.78 -0.72
N THR A 366 7.60 -1.80 -1.63
CA THR A 366 8.78 -1.48 -2.45
C THR A 366 9.71 -0.47 -1.78
N GLY A 367 9.21 0.33 -0.84
CA GLY A 367 9.94 1.43 -0.22
C GLY A 367 10.12 2.65 -1.13
N GLU A 368 9.28 2.78 -2.16
CA GLU A 368 9.39 3.84 -3.18
C GLU A 368 8.11 4.69 -3.24
N PHE A 369 8.25 5.92 -3.74
CA PHE A 369 7.10 6.76 -4.09
C PHE A 369 6.68 6.53 -5.54
N TRP A 370 5.38 6.55 -5.78
CA TRP A 370 4.81 6.55 -7.13
C TRP A 370 5.05 7.89 -7.81
N ASP A 371 5.26 7.87 -9.12
CA ASP A 371 5.33 9.09 -9.90
C ASP A 371 4.00 9.86 -9.89
N ARG A 372 4.06 11.14 -10.28
CA ARG A 372 2.89 12.01 -10.22
C ARG A 372 1.80 11.55 -11.19
N SER A 373 2.18 11.05 -12.37
CA SER A 373 1.21 10.61 -13.38
C SER A 373 0.36 9.46 -12.87
N SER A 374 0.99 8.42 -12.30
CA SER A 374 0.27 7.26 -11.74
C SER A 374 -0.62 7.66 -10.57
N LEU A 375 -0.16 8.58 -9.71
CA LEU A 375 -0.98 9.10 -8.62
C LEU A 375 -2.18 9.90 -9.14
N ALA A 376 -1.99 10.77 -10.14
CA ALA A 376 -3.06 11.57 -10.73
C ALA A 376 -4.12 10.68 -11.38
N GLU A 377 -3.71 9.65 -12.11
CA GLU A 377 -4.60 8.66 -12.71
C GLU A 377 -5.39 7.90 -11.65
N LEU A 378 -4.72 7.42 -10.59
CA LEU A 378 -5.38 6.73 -9.48
C LEU A 378 -6.43 7.62 -8.79
N LEU A 379 -6.10 8.89 -8.53
CA LEU A 379 -7.02 9.85 -7.94
C LEU A 379 -8.22 10.13 -8.84
N ALA A 380 -8.01 10.28 -10.15
CA ALA A 380 -9.07 10.51 -11.11
C ALA A 380 -10.03 9.30 -11.21
N ILE A 381 -9.49 8.08 -11.29
CA ILE A 381 -10.28 6.84 -11.31
C ILE A 381 -11.07 6.68 -10.01
N SER A 382 -10.41 6.91 -8.87
CA SER A 382 -11.04 6.80 -7.55
C SER A 382 -12.16 7.83 -7.34
N ALA A 383 -12.05 9.00 -7.98
CA ALA A 383 -13.05 10.06 -7.91
C ALA A 383 -14.14 9.97 -8.99
N ALA A 384 -14.03 9.06 -9.98
CA ALA A 384 -14.92 9.01 -11.14
C ALA A 384 -16.41 8.78 -10.80
N SER A 385 -16.70 8.26 -9.61
CA SER A 385 -18.06 7.96 -9.14
C SER A 385 -18.52 8.84 -7.97
N CYS A 386 -17.72 9.82 -7.55
CA CYS A 386 -18.06 10.73 -6.45
C CYS A 386 -18.34 12.15 -6.97
N ASP A 387 -19.08 12.93 -6.18
CA ASP A 387 -19.23 14.36 -6.43
C ASP A 387 -17.86 15.06 -6.41
N ASP A 388 -17.71 16.15 -7.19
CA ASP A 388 -16.46 16.90 -7.29
C ASP A 388 -15.90 17.36 -5.93
N ASN A 389 -16.79 17.62 -4.96
CA ASN A 389 -16.43 18.02 -3.60
C ASN A 389 -15.69 16.91 -2.82
N CYS A 390 -15.83 15.66 -3.23
CA CYS A 390 -15.23 14.49 -2.58
C CYS A 390 -13.87 14.11 -3.20
N ALA A 391 -13.49 14.71 -4.32
CA ALA A 391 -12.22 14.43 -4.99
C ALA A 391 -11.03 14.98 -4.20
N ILE A 392 -10.02 14.12 -3.97
CA ILE A 392 -8.76 14.54 -3.35
C ILE A 392 -7.93 15.31 -4.37
N GLN A 393 -7.60 16.56 -4.03
CA GLN A 393 -6.86 17.47 -4.90
C GLN A 393 -5.36 17.19 -4.84
N LEU A 394 -4.68 17.30 -5.99
CA LEU A 394 -3.21 17.33 -6.03
C LEU A 394 -2.68 18.75 -5.85
N VAL A 395 -1.50 18.88 -5.25
CA VAL A 395 -0.75 20.16 -5.30
C VAL A 395 -0.57 20.62 -6.76
N PRO A 396 -0.72 21.90 -7.10
CA PRO A 396 -0.66 22.38 -8.48
C PRO A 396 0.64 22.01 -9.18
N LYS A 397 0.54 21.47 -10.41
CA LYS A 397 1.69 21.27 -11.30
C LYS A 397 2.03 22.61 -11.95
N LEU A 398 3.27 23.05 -11.78
CA LEU A 398 3.76 24.31 -12.34
C LEU A 398 4.50 24.08 -13.66
N TRP A 399 5.23 22.97 -13.77
CA TRP A 399 6.01 22.64 -14.96
C TRP A 399 6.28 21.13 -15.03
N GLU A 400 6.46 20.62 -16.25
CA GLU A 400 6.87 19.25 -16.53
C GLU A 400 7.74 19.21 -17.79
N GLY A 401 8.78 18.38 -17.78
CA GLY A 401 9.64 18.19 -18.94
C GLY A 401 10.78 17.22 -18.67
N ARG A 402 11.66 17.04 -19.65
CA ARG A 402 12.76 16.04 -19.59
C ARG A 402 14.10 16.65 -19.16
N VAL A 403 14.24 17.97 -19.31
CA VAL A 403 15.45 18.72 -18.98
C VAL A 403 15.09 19.75 -17.93
N LEU A 404 15.85 19.79 -16.84
CA LEU A 404 15.62 20.74 -15.76
C LEU A 404 15.70 22.18 -16.31
N PRO A 405 14.75 23.06 -15.96
CA PRO A 405 14.85 24.46 -16.33
C PRO A 405 16.18 25.07 -15.85
N PRO A 406 16.74 26.06 -16.59
CA PRO A 406 17.90 26.82 -16.15
C PRO A 406 17.75 27.37 -14.73
N ARG A 407 18.89 27.57 -14.06
CA ARG A 407 18.94 28.04 -12.67
C ARG A 407 18.08 29.29 -12.43
N ASP A 408 18.17 30.27 -13.32
CA ASP A 408 17.46 31.54 -13.15
C ASP A 408 15.94 31.39 -13.31
N ASP A 409 15.49 30.50 -14.20
CA ASP A 409 14.08 30.17 -14.36
C ASP A 409 13.52 29.48 -13.11
N LEU A 410 14.28 28.57 -12.51
CA LEU A 410 13.90 27.91 -11.25
C LEU A 410 13.76 28.93 -10.10
N ILE A 411 14.67 29.90 -10.04
CA ILE A 411 14.62 30.97 -9.04
C ILE A 411 13.40 31.86 -9.28
N ALA A 412 13.14 32.25 -10.54
CA ALA A 412 11.96 33.03 -10.88
C ALA A 412 10.65 32.27 -10.55
N MET A 413 10.60 30.96 -10.83
CA MET A 413 9.47 30.12 -10.43
C MET A 413 9.28 30.06 -8.91
N ALA A 414 10.36 29.99 -8.13
CA ALA A 414 10.27 29.94 -6.67
C ALA A 414 9.91 31.29 -6.05
N GLN A 415 10.40 32.41 -6.58
CA GLN A 415 10.26 33.74 -5.98
C GLN A 415 9.06 34.54 -6.50
N GLN A 416 8.74 34.43 -7.78
CA GLN A 416 7.82 35.36 -8.47
C GLN A 416 6.53 34.71 -8.96
N ARG A 417 6.48 33.36 -9.02
CA ARG A 417 5.30 32.65 -9.53
C ARG A 417 4.10 32.93 -8.60
N PRO A 418 2.97 33.43 -9.11
CA PRO A 418 1.77 33.62 -8.29
C PRO A 418 1.18 32.26 -7.88
N SER A 419 0.76 32.16 -6.63
CA SER A 419 0.03 31.00 -6.10
C SER A 419 -1.39 30.95 -6.66
N GLN A 420 -1.90 29.73 -6.86
CA GLN A 420 -3.31 29.55 -7.24
C GLN A 420 -4.27 29.84 -6.07
N PHE A 421 -3.78 29.84 -4.83
CA PHE A 421 -4.61 29.80 -3.63
C PHE A 421 -4.72 31.14 -2.87
N TYR A 422 -3.95 32.16 -3.25
CA TYR A 422 -4.06 33.51 -2.69
C TYR A 422 -3.42 34.56 -3.61
N ASP A 423 -3.56 35.85 -3.26
CA ASP A 423 -2.95 36.95 -4.01
C ASP A 423 -1.50 37.20 -3.53
N GLY A 424 -0.57 36.42 -4.07
CA GLY A 424 0.85 36.53 -3.75
C GLY A 424 1.67 35.37 -4.33
N PRO A 425 3.00 35.39 -4.15
CA PRO A 425 3.89 34.37 -4.70
C PRO A 425 3.75 33.03 -3.98
N VAL A 426 4.09 31.93 -4.65
CA VAL A 426 4.21 30.61 -3.99
C VAL A 426 5.19 30.65 -2.81
N GLU A 427 5.09 29.72 -1.86
CA GLU A 427 6.14 29.53 -0.84
C GLU A 427 7.47 29.16 -1.51
N GLY A 428 7.36 28.33 -2.54
CA GLY A 428 8.46 27.79 -3.28
C GLY A 428 7.97 26.70 -4.23
N ILE A 429 8.92 25.92 -4.73
CA ILE A 429 8.66 24.83 -5.64
C ILE A 429 9.22 23.51 -5.12
N TYR A 430 8.52 22.43 -5.43
CA TYR A 430 8.92 21.06 -5.19
C TYR A 430 9.28 20.41 -6.52
N VAL A 431 10.49 19.87 -6.63
CA VAL A 431 11.03 19.28 -7.86
C VAL A 431 11.20 17.78 -7.66
N LYS A 432 10.64 16.98 -8.57
CA LYS A 432 10.77 15.52 -8.58
C LYS A 432 11.40 15.03 -9.87
N TRP A 433 12.35 14.11 -9.76
CA TRP A 433 12.83 13.30 -10.88
C TRP A 433 12.14 11.95 -10.82
N GLU A 434 11.34 11.67 -11.83
CA GLU A 434 10.47 10.51 -11.93
C GLU A 434 10.96 9.62 -13.07
N ARG A 435 11.10 8.31 -12.83
CA ARG A 435 11.58 7.34 -13.81
C ARG A 435 10.92 5.98 -13.57
N HIS A 436 10.39 5.38 -14.65
CA HIS A 436 9.70 4.08 -14.63
C HIS A 436 8.58 3.98 -13.57
N GLY A 437 7.66 4.95 -13.51
CA GLY A 437 6.53 4.90 -12.58
C GLY A 437 6.86 5.31 -11.14
N ARG A 438 8.10 5.75 -10.86
CA ARG A 438 8.62 5.97 -9.50
C ARG A 438 9.37 7.28 -9.36
N VAL A 439 9.30 7.90 -8.19
CA VAL A 439 10.14 9.05 -7.84
C VAL A 439 11.52 8.56 -7.40
N LYS A 440 12.58 9.10 -8.02
CA LYS A 440 13.98 8.73 -7.74
C LYS A 440 14.72 9.79 -6.92
N GLU A 441 14.46 11.06 -7.20
CA GLU A 441 15.03 12.18 -6.44
C GLU A 441 13.99 13.27 -6.23
N ARG A 442 14.13 13.99 -5.11
CA ARG A 442 13.23 15.06 -4.71
C ARG A 442 14.03 16.19 -4.09
N SER A 443 13.75 17.40 -4.55
CA SER A 443 14.38 18.62 -4.04
C SER A 443 13.35 19.74 -3.91
N LYS A 444 13.68 20.76 -3.13
CA LYS A 444 12.85 21.96 -2.95
C LYS A 444 13.66 23.22 -3.24
N ILE A 445 12.98 24.28 -3.63
CA ILE A 445 13.51 25.65 -3.61
C ILE A 445 12.46 26.50 -2.90
N VAL A 446 12.87 27.21 -1.86
CA VAL A 446 12.00 28.05 -1.04
C VAL A 446 12.38 29.50 -1.29
N ARG A 447 11.41 30.40 -1.41
CA ARG A 447 11.69 31.83 -1.63
C ARG A 447 12.47 32.44 -0.46
N SER A 448 13.29 33.43 -0.75
CA SER A 448 14.26 34.02 0.20
C SER A 448 13.62 34.76 1.39
N ASP A 449 12.44 35.34 1.19
CA ASP A 449 11.70 36.11 2.20
C ASP A 449 10.82 35.21 3.10
N PHE A 450 10.78 33.90 2.84
CA PHE A 450 9.95 32.97 3.59
C PHE A 450 10.70 32.45 4.82
N LEU A 451 10.21 32.83 6.01
CA LEU A 451 10.74 32.32 7.27
C LEU A 451 10.25 30.88 7.51
N ALA A 452 11.16 29.92 7.43
CA ALA A 452 10.90 28.53 7.74
C ALA A 452 10.82 28.31 9.27
N GLY A 453 9.72 27.76 9.80
CA GLY A 453 9.65 27.31 11.19
C GLY A 453 8.23 27.11 11.77
N ASP A 454 7.98 25.92 12.34
CA ASP A 454 6.70 25.54 12.98
C ASP A 454 6.39 26.31 14.28
N ALA A 455 7.42 26.85 14.95
CA ALA A 455 7.26 27.58 16.22
C ALA A 455 6.56 28.94 16.04
N HIS A 456 6.66 29.55 14.86
CA HIS A 456 6.33 30.95 14.67
C HIS A 456 4.82 31.23 14.50
N TRP A 457 4.03 30.22 14.12
CA TRP A 457 2.59 30.36 13.91
C TRP A 457 1.75 29.81 15.08
N SER A 458 2.22 28.75 15.73
CA SER A 458 1.53 28.11 16.86
C SER A 458 1.61 28.91 18.17
N GLN A 459 2.63 29.79 18.29
CA GLN A 459 2.87 30.65 19.45
C GLN A 459 2.40 32.10 19.26
N ARG A 460 1.63 32.41 18.20
CA ARG A 460 1.13 33.77 17.98
C ARG A 460 0.22 34.21 19.14
N PRO A 461 0.37 35.45 19.66
CA PRO A 461 -0.45 35.95 20.77
C PRO A 461 -1.96 35.89 20.50
N GLU A 462 -2.34 35.98 19.22
CA GLU A 462 -3.73 36.00 18.75
C GLU A 462 -4.33 34.60 18.55
N GLY A 463 -3.53 33.54 18.74
CA GLY A 463 -3.92 32.16 18.50
C GLY A 463 -3.94 31.75 17.02
N ILE A 464 -4.42 30.53 16.76
CA ILE A 464 -4.47 29.93 15.41
C ILE A 464 -5.52 30.64 14.55
N ARG A 465 -5.09 31.17 13.41
CA ARG A 465 -5.97 31.64 12.33
C ARG A 465 -6.22 30.49 11.34
N PHE A 466 -7.43 30.43 10.78
CA PHE A 466 -7.81 29.41 9.80
C PHE A 466 -7.90 30.01 8.40
N ASN A 467 -7.48 29.25 7.39
CA ASN A 467 -7.62 29.63 5.99
C ASN A 467 -9.09 29.55 5.55
N SER A 468 -9.47 30.32 4.52
CA SER A 468 -10.82 30.25 3.96
C SER A 468 -10.87 29.30 2.76
N MET A 469 -11.91 28.47 2.73
CA MET A 469 -12.26 27.66 1.56
C MET A 469 -13.27 28.40 0.69
N LEU A 470 -13.13 28.26 -0.63
CA LEU A 470 -14.16 28.63 -1.57
C LEU A 470 -15.39 27.76 -1.32
N LYS A 471 -16.55 28.39 -1.11
CA LYS A 471 -17.81 27.67 -1.16
C LYS A 471 -18.04 27.27 -2.63
N LEU A 472 -17.97 25.99 -2.94
CA LEU A 472 -18.44 25.48 -4.22
C LEU A 472 -19.97 25.66 -4.21
N ASN A 473 -20.46 26.62 -4.99
CA ASN A 473 -21.89 26.89 -5.09
C ASN A 473 -22.57 25.64 -5.66
N SER A 474 -23.44 25.01 -4.87
CA SER A 474 -24.28 23.87 -5.27
C SER A 474 -25.47 24.30 -6.14
N ASN A 475 -25.25 25.23 -7.07
CA ASN A 475 -26.28 25.75 -7.97
C ASN A 475 -25.64 26.20 -9.28
N GLU A 476 -25.46 25.27 -10.20
CA GLU A 476 -25.68 25.49 -11.63
C GLU A 476 -26.19 24.15 -12.17
N SER A 477 -27.52 24.08 -12.22
CA SER A 477 -28.39 22.98 -12.62
C SER A 477 -28.31 22.63 -14.09
#